data_AF-A0A938JAX0-F1
#
_entry.id   AF-A0A938JAX0-F1
#
_cell.length_a   1.000
_cell.length_b   1.000
_cell.length_c   1.000
_cell.angle_alpha   90.00
_cell.angle_beta   90.00
_cell.angle_gamma   90.00
#
_symmetry.space_group_name_H-M   'P 1'
#
loop_
_entity.id
_entity.type
_entity.pdbx_description
1 polymer ?
#
loop_
_entity_poly.entity_id
_entity_poly.type
_entity_poly.pdbx_seq_one_letter_code
_entity_poly.pdbx_strand_id
1 'polypeptide(L)'
;MSSVEENYASGDDYVVEFMRYAYRFSARDFEERVVAAAVRLGLVQSNGLDDGETADLVELAWQGRIAEPRSGLGAYLVRHWESVAVLGGESLVYWLRKLVFRGAYLDHRVKAGLLEVSWDDESADFAYADAQGGRALLELAPTPSWAAVQFRG
;
A
#
# COMPACT_ATOMS: atom_id res chain seq x y z
N MET A 1 -24.06 -16.25 15.65
CA MET A 1 -23.84 -14.98 14.92
C MET A 1 -22.33 -14.76 14.92
N SER A 2 -21.65 -15.09 13.82
CA SER A 2 -20.23 -14.78 13.68
C SER A 2 -20.14 -13.32 13.28
N SER A 3 -19.71 -12.46 14.20
CA SER A 3 -19.32 -11.09 13.85
C SER A 3 -18.06 -11.21 13.01
N VAL A 4 -18.20 -11.15 11.69
CA VAL A 4 -17.09 -10.69 10.86
C VAL A 4 -16.83 -9.28 11.37
N GLU A 5 -15.73 -9.08 12.10
CA GLU A 5 -15.22 -7.72 12.38
C GLU A 5 -15.34 -6.94 11.07
N GLU A 6 -16.05 -5.81 11.07
CA GLU A 6 -16.30 -5.05 9.85
C GLU A 6 -14.95 -4.72 9.18
N ASN A 7 -14.67 -5.38 8.05
CA ASN A 7 -13.49 -5.07 7.27
C ASN A 7 -13.59 -3.63 6.75
N TYR A 8 -12.45 -2.99 6.55
CA TYR A 8 -12.41 -1.64 5.99
C TYR A 8 -13.21 -1.56 4.67
N ALA A 9 -14.04 -0.53 4.57
CA ALA A 9 -14.80 -0.20 3.38
C ALA A 9 -14.73 1.31 3.10
N SER A 10 -14.27 1.69 1.91
CA SER A 10 -14.40 3.05 1.36
C SER A 10 -15.22 3.11 0.08
N GLY A 11 -15.57 1.96 -0.51
CA GLY A 11 -16.37 1.82 -1.72
C GLY A 11 -16.36 0.38 -2.25
N ASP A 12 -16.80 0.19 -3.49
CA ASP A 12 -17.14 -1.11 -4.07
C ASP A 12 -16.35 -1.45 -5.35
N ASP A 13 -15.52 -0.53 -5.84
CA ASP A 13 -14.82 -0.63 -7.12
C ASP A 13 -13.73 -1.72 -7.10
N TYR A 14 -13.06 -1.87 -5.95
CA TYR A 14 -12.03 -2.89 -5.73
C TYR A 14 -12.29 -3.68 -4.45
N VAL A 15 -12.37 -5.01 -4.55
CA VAL A 15 -12.43 -5.95 -3.43
C VAL A 15 -11.16 -6.81 -3.35
N VAL A 16 -10.21 -6.41 -2.51
CA VAL A 16 -8.93 -7.12 -2.41
C VAL A 16 -8.93 -8.03 -1.18
N GLU A 17 -8.58 -9.29 -1.38
CA GLU A 17 -8.32 -10.24 -0.30
C GLU A 17 -6.84 -10.20 0.09
N PHE A 18 -6.57 -10.12 1.39
CA PHE A 18 -5.22 -10.21 1.91
C PHE A 18 -5.21 -10.84 3.29
N MET A 19 -4.38 -11.88 3.43
CA MET A 19 -4.40 -12.79 4.56
C MET A 19 -5.82 -13.35 4.79
N ARG A 20 -6.47 -12.99 5.89
CA ARG A 20 -7.81 -13.48 6.26
C ARG A 20 -8.91 -12.43 6.12
N TYR A 21 -8.60 -11.30 5.49
CA TYR A 21 -9.51 -10.16 5.40
C TYR A 21 -9.82 -9.80 3.94
N ALA A 22 -11.02 -9.27 3.72
CA ALA A 22 -11.49 -8.78 2.44
C ALA A 22 -11.85 -7.30 2.57
N TYR A 23 -11.05 -6.42 1.97
CA TYR A 23 -11.21 -4.98 2.07
C TYR A 23 -11.88 -4.45 0.81
N ARG A 24 -12.73 -3.45 0.95
CA ARG A 24 -13.47 -2.86 -0.17
C ARG A 24 -13.07 -1.40 -0.32
N PHE A 25 -12.66 -1.02 -1.52
CA PHE A 25 -12.12 0.30 -1.81
C PHE A 25 -12.93 0.97 -2.91
N SER A 26 -13.18 2.27 -2.77
CA SER A 26 -13.50 3.10 -3.94
C SER A 26 -12.28 3.21 -4.84
N ALA A 27 -12.47 3.52 -6.11
CA ALA A 27 -11.36 3.64 -7.06
C ALA A 27 -10.31 4.65 -6.60
N ARG A 28 -10.78 5.83 -6.20
CA ARG A 28 -9.93 6.92 -5.70
C ARG A 28 -9.10 6.51 -4.49
N ASP A 29 -9.71 5.89 -3.47
CA ASP A 29 -8.99 5.50 -2.26
C ASP A 29 -7.98 4.38 -2.54
N PHE A 30 -8.30 3.45 -3.45
CA PHE A 30 -7.35 2.42 -3.85
C PHE A 30 -6.15 3.00 -4.61
N GLU A 31 -6.40 3.89 -5.56
CA GLU A 31 -5.37 4.62 -6.32
C GLU A 31 -4.43 5.38 -5.40
N GLU A 32 -4.97 6.25 -4.53
CA GLU A 32 -4.18 7.06 -3.59
C GLU A 32 -3.29 6.17 -2.69
N ARG A 33 -3.81 5.04 -2.20
CA ARG A 33 -3.05 4.09 -1.35
C ARG A 33 -1.98 3.34 -2.12
N VAL A 34 -2.26 2.91 -3.35
CA VAL A 34 -1.29 2.18 -4.18
C VAL A 34 -0.13 3.10 -4.55
N VAL A 35 -0.42 4.35 -4.92
CA VAL A 35 0.61 5.35 -5.21
C VAL A 35 1.46 5.65 -3.96
N ALA A 36 0.82 5.87 -2.81
CA ALA A 36 1.54 6.10 -1.55
C ALA A 36 2.43 4.89 -1.16
N ALA A 37 1.96 3.66 -1.40
CA ALA A 37 2.76 2.46 -1.20
C ALA A 37 3.97 2.39 -2.14
N ALA A 38 3.80 2.72 -3.41
CA ALA A 38 4.89 2.74 -4.40
C ALA A 38 5.96 3.79 -4.04
N VAL A 39 5.56 4.97 -3.57
CA VAL A 39 6.47 6.00 -3.05
C VAL A 39 7.20 5.50 -1.80
N ARG A 40 6.49 4.91 -0.84
CA ARG A 40 7.09 4.38 0.39
C ARG A 40 8.11 3.27 0.14
N LEU A 41 7.91 2.47 -0.91
CA LEU A 41 8.87 1.47 -1.35
C LEU A 41 10.04 2.07 -2.13
N GLY A 42 9.97 3.34 -2.53
CA GLY A 42 10.95 3.97 -3.41
C GLY A 42 10.92 3.43 -4.84
N LEU A 43 9.83 2.76 -5.26
CA LEU A 43 9.65 2.30 -6.63
C LEU A 43 9.48 3.48 -7.60
N VAL A 44 8.81 4.53 -7.14
CA VAL A 44 8.66 5.83 -7.81
C VAL A 44 9.13 6.93 -6.86
N GLN A 45 9.51 8.08 -7.43
CA GLN A 45 10.08 9.19 -6.64
C GLN A 45 9.04 9.96 -5.82
N SER A 46 7.84 10.18 -6.40
CA SER A 46 6.78 10.98 -5.78
C SER A 46 5.41 10.47 -6.18
N ASN A 47 4.37 11.05 -5.59
CA ASN A 47 2.97 10.74 -5.87
C ASN A 47 2.40 11.51 -7.08
N GLY A 48 3.22 12.30 -7.79
CA GLY A 48 2.80 13.08 -8.96
C GLY A 48 2.75 12.25 -10.23
N LEU A 49 2.13 11.08 -10.17
CA LEU A 49 1.99 10.16 -11.30
C LEU A 49 0.84 10.60 -12.21
N ASP A 50 0.97 10.32 -13.50
CA ASP A 50 -0.16 10.49 -14.43
C ASP A 50 -1.20 9.35 -14.29
N ASP A 51 -2.32 9.50 -15.00
CA ASP A 51 -3.43 8.53 -14.94
C ASP A 51 -3.00 7.13 -15.44
N GLY A 52 -2.10 7.06 -16.42
CA GLY A 52 -1.60 5.81 -16.98
C GLY A 52 -0.65 5.09 -16.01
N GLU A 53 0.27 5.83 -15.39
CA GLU A 53 1.19 5.33 -14.37
C GLU A 53 0.43 4.84 -13.14
N THR A 54 -0.58 5.60 -12.70
CA THR A 54 -1.47 5.23 -11.61
C THR A 54 -2.25 3.95 -11.94
N ALA A 55 -2.84 3.88 -13.13
CA ALA A 55 -3.57 2.70 -13.59
C ALA A 55 -2.69 1.44 -13.67
N ASP A 56 -1.44 1.56 -14.11
CA ASP A 56 -0.49 0.45 -14.17
C ASP A 56 -0.12 -0.08 -12.78
N LEU A 57 0.11 0.82 -11.81
CA LEU A 57 0.35 0.41 -10.42
C LEU A 57 -0.89 -0.23 -9.78
N VAL A 58 -2.07 0.32 -10.04
CA VAL A 58 -3.35 -0.24 -9.56
C VAL A 58 -3.56 -1.63 -10.14
N GLU A 59 -3.34 -1.84 -11.43
CA GLU A 59 -3.43 -3.16 -12.05
C GLU A 59 -2.43 -4.14 -11.43
N LEU A 60 -1.19 -3.70 -11.22
CA LEU A 60 -0.17 -4.52 -10.56
C LEU A 60 -0.57 -4.91 -9.13
N ALA A 61 -1.06 -3.97 -8.34
CA ALA A 61 -1.51 -4.24 -6.97
C ALA A 61 -2.77 -5.13 -6.96
N TRP A 62 -3.71 -4.90 -7.87
CA TRP A 62 -4.98 -5.64 -7.96
C TRP A 62 -4.78 -7.06 -8.49
N GLN A 63 -4.15 -7.22 -9.66
CA GLN A 63 -4.02 -8.50 -10.36
C GLN A 63 -2.70 -9.23 -10.09
N GLY A 64 -1.70 -8.53 -9.55
CA GLY A 64 -0.34 -9.07 -9.36
C GLY A 64 0.51 -9.07 -10.63
N ARG A 65 0.01 -8.49 -11.72
CA ARG A 65 0.67 -8.36 -13.02
C ARG A 65 0.07 -7.19 -13.79
N ILE A 66 0.80 -6.68 -14.77
CA ILE A 66 0.30 -5.74 -15.78
C ILE A 66 0.16 -6.52 -17.08
N ALA A 67 -1.04 -6.57 -17.65
CA ALA A 67 -1.30 -7.23 -18.93
C ALA A 67 -0.82 -6.36 -20.11
N GLU A 68 -1.22 -5.10 -20.13
CA GLU A 68 -0.87 -4.13 -21.16
C GLU A 68 -0.47 -2.81 -20.49
N PRO A 69 0.81 -2.41 -20.59
CA PRO A 69 1.28 -1.19 -19.95
C PRO A 69 0.70 0.05 -20.63
N ARG A 70 0.19 0.98 -19.83
CA ARG A 70 -0.40 2.26 -20.28
C ARG A 70 0.58 3.42 -20.24
N SER A 71 1.70 3.25 -19.53
CA SER A 71 2.69 4.29 -19.26
C SER A 71 4.14 3.81 -19.42
N GLY A 72 5.08 4.75 -19.32
CA GLY A 72 6.51 4.44 -19.22
C GLY A 72 6.85 3.59 -17.99
N LEU A 73 6.19 3.85 -16.85
CA LEU A 73 6.31 3.05 -15.64
C LEU A 73 5.85 1.60 -15.86
N GLY A 74 4.67 1.40 -16.43
CA GLY A 74 4.17 0.06 -16.74
C GLY A 74 5.10 -0.68 -17.68
N ALA A 75 5.58 -0.01 -18.74
CA ALA A 75 6.52 -0.59 -19.70
C ALA A 75 7.85 -0.98 -19.05
N TYR A 76 8.34 -0.15 -18.12
CA TYR A 76 9.51 -0.45 -17.29
C TYR A 76 9.29 -1.70 -16.43
N LEU A 77 8.19 -1.76 -15.67
CA LEU A 77 7.88 -2.87 -14.77
C LEU A 77 7.76 -4.20 -15.51
N VAL A 78 7.08 -4.21 -16.66
CA VAL A 78 6.93 -5.41 -17.50
C VAL A 78 8.28 -5.84 -18.07
N ARG A 79 9.08 -4.90 -18.61
CA ARG A 79 10.38 -5.19 -19.23
C ARG A 79 11.41 -5.69 -18.23
N HIS A 80 11.39 -5.18 -17.00
CA HIS A 80 12.39 -5.45 -15.97
C HIS A 80 11.88 -6.38 -14.86
N TRP A 81 10.81 -7.14 -15.15
CA TRP A 81 10.09 -7.92 -14.15
C TRP A 81 11.00 -8.87 -13.34
N GLU A 82 11.92 -9.59 -13.98
CA GLU A 82 12.82 -10.51 -13.28
C GLU A 82 13.68 -9.82 -12.20
N SER A 83 14.10 -8.57 -12.45
CA SER A 83 14.90 -7.78 -11.51
C SER A 83 14.07 -6.99 -10.51
N VAL A 84 12.81 -6.69 -10.82
CA VAL A 84 11.94 -5.82 -10.01
C VAL A 84 10.95 -6.62 -9.15
N ALA A 85 10.52 -7.80 -9.59
CA ALA A 85 9.49 -8.58 -8.90
C ALA A 85 9.92 -9.02 -7.49
N VAL A 86 11.19 -9.37 -7.33
CA VAL A 86 11.78 -9.83 -6.07
C VAL A 86 13.14 -9.16 -5.83
N LEU A 87 13.28 -8.46 -4.71
CA LEU A 87 14.55 -7.83 -4.29
C LEU A 87 14.87 -8.24 -2.86
N GLY A 88 16.08 -8.75 -2.63
CA GLY A 88 16.51 -9.17 -1.28
C GLY A 88 15.62 -10.24 -0.64
N GLY A 89 14.91 -11.04 -1.46
CA GLY A 89 13.92 -12.03 -1.00
C GLY A 89 12.50 -11.48 -0.80
N GLU A 90 12.30 -10.17 -0.99
CA GLU A 90 11.03 -9.50 -0.80
C GLU A 90 10.27 -9.33 -2.12
N SER A 91 8.97 -9.64 -2.14
CA SER A 91 8.12 -9.51 -3.32
C SER A 91 7.48 -8.13 -3.43
N LEU A 92 7.61 -7.47 -4.59
CA LEU A 92 7.05 -6.14 -4.83
C LEU A 92 5.51 -6.13 -4.67
N VAL A 93 4.82 -7.07 -5.31
CA VAL A 93 3.35 -7.17 -5.27
C VAL A 93 2.85 -7.38 -3.85
N TYR A 94 3.53 -8.26 -3.10
CA TYR A 94 3.18 -8.50 -1.71
C TYR A 94 3.31 -7.23 -0.87
N TRP A 95 4.41 -6.48 -1.02
CA TRP A 95 4.64 -5.26 -0.25
C TRP A 95 3.72 -4.09 -0.66
N LEU A 96 3.43 -3.93 -1.95
CA LEU A 96 2.41 -2.98 -2.41
C LEU A 96 1.06 -3.25 -1.73
N ARG A 97 0.58 -4.50 -1.80
CA ARG A 97 -0.65 -4.92 -1.12
C ARG A 97 -0.55 -4.68 0.38
N LYS A 98 0.48 -5.22 1.04
CA LYS A 98 0.67 -5.12 2.49
C LYS A 98 0.57 -3.68 2.99
N LEU A 99 1.17 -2.72 2.28
CA LEU A 99 1.11 -1.31 2.65
C LEU A 99 -0.28 -0.70 2.46
N VAL A 100 -0.97 -0.99 1.34
CA VAL A 100 -2.37 -0.59 1.13
C VAL A 100 -3.27 -1.09 2.26
N PHE A 101 -3.20 -2.39 2.56
CA PHE A 101 -3.99 -3.02 3.61
C PHE A 101 -3.66 -2.49 5.00
N ARG A 102 -2.38 -2.30 5.28
CA ARG A 102 -1.93 -1.75 6.56
C ARG A 102 -2.49 -0.35 6.78
N GLY A 103 -2.42 0.54 5.78
CA GLY A 103 -3.01 1.88 5.89
C GLY A 103 -4.51 1.80 6.18
N ALA A 104 -5.23 0.96 5.44
CA ALA A 104 -6.68 0.82 5.60
C ALA A 104 -7.06 0.22 6.97
N TYR A 105 -6.28 -0.74 7.46
CA TYR A 105 -6.44 -1.30 8.79
C TYR A 105 -6.24 -0.24 9.89
N LEU A 106 -5.19 0.56 9.77
CA LEU A 106 -4.90 1.64 10.72
C LEU A 106 -6.02 2.68 10.72
N ASP A 107 -6.49 3.11 9.54
CA ASP A 107 -7.60 4.05 9.42
C ASP A 107 -8.89 3.52 10.05
N HIS A 108 -9.21 2.25 9.84
CA HIS A 108 -10.37 1.62 10.46
C HIS A 108 -10.26 1.63 12.00
N ARG A 109 -9.09 1.26 12.53
CA ARG A 109 -8.83 1.23 13.98
C ARG A 109 -8.90 2.62 14.61
N VAL A 110 -8.38 3.64 13.93
CA VAL A 110 -8.50 5.04 14.37
C VAL A 110 -9.96 5.47 14.38
N LYS A 111 -10.72 5.20 13.31
CA LYS A 111 -12.16 5.53 13.25
C LYS A 111 -12.99 4.81 14.32
N ALA A 112 -12.58 3.60 14.70
CA ALA A 112 -13.20 2.84 15.77
C ALA A 112 -12.79 3.29 17.19
N GLY A 113 -11.93 4.31 17.33
CA GLY A 113 -11.42 4.78 18.61
C GLY A 113 -10.48 3.78 19.31
N LEU A 114 -9.92 2.84 18.55
CA LEU A 114 -9.01 1.79 19.06
C LEU A 114 -7.53 2.22 18.95
N LEU A 115 -7.23 3.19 18.09
CA LEU A 115 -5.91 3.79 17.96
C LEU A 115 -6.01 5.31 17.98
N GLU A 116 -5.03 5.94 18.59
CA GLU A 116 -4.76 7.38 18.48
C GLU A 116 -3.58 7.61 17.53
N VAL A 117 -3.64 8.72 16.79
CA VAL A 117 -2.57 9.16 15.89
C VAL A 117 -1.74 10.21 16.60
N SER A 118 -0.43 10.00 16.66
CA SER A 118 0.54 10.99 17.15
C SER A 118 1.60 11.24 16.10
N TRP A 119 2.13 12.45 16.06
CA TRP A 119 3.29 12.77 15.24
C TRP A 119 4.57 12.30 15.93
N ASP A 120 5.47 11.65 15.20
CA ASP A 120 6.81 11.29 15.65
C ASP A 120 7.85 12.18 14.95
N ASP A 121 8.44 13.11 15.70
CA ASP A 121 9.46 14.04 15.21
C ASP A 121 10.77 13.35 14.82
N GLU A 122 11.09 12.18 15.39
CA GLU A 122 12.35 11.47 15.07
C GLU A 122 12.30 10.83 13.69
N SER A 123 11.19 10.18 13.35
CA SER A 123 10.98 9.56 12.05
C SER A 123 10.34 10.48 11.02
N ALA A 124 9.83 11.65 11.44
CA ALA A 124 8.99 12.54 10.64
C ALA A 124 7.81 11.78 9.99
N ASP A 125 7.19 10.89 10.75
CA ASP A 125 6.06 10.05 10.33
C ASP A 125 4.97 10.04 11.41
N PHE A 126 3.79 9.53 11.07
CA PHE A 126 2.71 9.30 12.02
C PHE A 126 2.90 7.97 12.75
N ALA A 127 2.87 8.03 14.07
CA ALA A 127 2.83 6.88 14.95
C ALA A 127 1.39 6.58 15.40
N TYR A 128 1.14 5.31 15.74
CA TYR A 128 -0.16 4.85 16.21
C TYR A 128 -0.01 4.25 17.61
N ALA A 129 -0.80 4.75 18.55
CA ALA A 129 -0.80 4.30 19.94
C ALA A 129 -2.16 3.70 20.33
N ASP A 130 -2.15 2.80 21.31
CA ASP A 130 -3.38 2.28 21.91
C ASP A 130 -4.11 3.43 22.64
N ALA A 131 -5.37 3.66 22.29
CA ALA A 131 -6.20 4.73 22.87
C ALA A 131 -6.41 4.57 24.39
N GLN A 132 -6.16 3.39 24.96
CA GLN A 132 -6.33 3.12 26.40
C GLN A 132 -5.04 3.32 27.21
N GLY A 133 -3.99 3.93 26.64
CA GLY A 133 -2.79 4.33 27.36
C GLY A 133 -1.70 3.24 27.47
N GLY A 134 -1.73 2.25 26.59
CA GLY A 134 -0.62 1.29 26.41
C GLY A 134 0.50 1.88 25.54
N ARG A 135 1.77 1.45 25.77
CA ARG A 135 2.93 1.80 24.92
C ARG A 135 2.58 1.67 23.43
N ALA A 136 3.08 2.58 22.59
CA ALA A 136 2.92 2.55 21.13
C ALA A 136 3.11 1.12 20.58
N LEU A 137 2.04 0.53 20.06
CA LEU A 137 1.90 -0.93 19.94
C LEU A 137 1.67 -1.40 18.50
N LEU A 138 2.36 -0.76 17.56
CA LEU A 138 2.62 -1.38 16.26
C LEU A 138 4.03 -1.00 15.85
N GLU A 139 5.04 -1.80 16.26
CA GLU A 139 6.35 -1.72 15.60
C GLU A 139 6.14 -2.25 14.19
N LEU A 140 6.17 -1.32 13.25
CA LEU A 140 5.92 -1.60 11.86
C LEU A 140 7.21 -2.14 11.30
N ALA A 141 7.23 -3.45 11.00
CA ALA A 141 8.39 -4.10 10.39
C ALA A 141 8.97 -3.20 9.29
N PRO A 142 10.31 -3.06 9.24
CA PRO A 142 10.96 -2.13 8.34
C PRO A 142 10.46 -2.38 6.92
N THR A 143 10.14 -1.28 6.22
CA THR A 143 9.67 -1.38 4.84
C THR A 143 10.91 -1.56 3.94
N PRO A 144 10.97 -2.62 3.11
CA PRO A 144 12.05 -2.79 2.15
C PRO A 144 12.04 -1.67 1.11
N SER A 145 13.14 -1.56 0.35
CA SER A 145 13.30 -0.51 -0.65
C SER A 145 13.61 -1.06 -2.04
N TRP A 146 12.91 -0.50 -3.03
CA TRP A 146 13.11 -0.63 -4.45
C TRP A 146 13.92 0.53 -5.05
N ALA A 147 14.46 1.44 -4.22
CA ALA A 147 15.17 2.63 -4.69
C ALA A 147 16.36 2.31 -5.63
N ALA A 148 17.00 1.15 -5.46
CA ALA A 148 18.09 0.68 -6.32
C ALA A 148 17.65 0.37 -7.77
N VAL A 149 16.37 0.07 -7.97
CA VAL A 149 15.72 -0.19 -9.27
C VAL A 149 14.52 0.75 -9.47
N GLN A 150 14.59 1.96 -8.90
CA GLN A 150 13.54 2.95 -9.02
C GLN A 150 13.28 3.28 -10.50
N PHE A 151 12.00 3.42 -10.86
CA PHE A 151 11.64 4.00 -12.14
C PHE A 151 11.98 5.49 -12.15
N ARG A 152 12.80 5.91 -13.14
CA ARG A 152 13.20 7.30 -13.37
C ARG A 152 12.73 7.68 -14.76
N GLY A 153 11.43 8.01 -14.86
CA GLY A 153 10.82 8.57 -16.07
C GLY A 153 11.36 9.96 -16.39
#